data_AF-A0AAE3XKF1-F1
#
_entry.id   AF-A0AAE3XKF1-F1
#
_cell.length_a   1.000
_cell.length_b   1.000
_cell.length_c   1.000
_cell.angle_alpha   90.00
_cell.angle_beta   90.00
_cell.angle_gamma   90.00
#
_symmetry.space_group_name_H-M   'P 1'
#
loop_
_entity.id
_entity.type
_entity.pdbx_description
1 polymer ?
#
loop_
_entity_poly.entity_id
_entity_poly.type
_entity_poly.pdbx_seq_one_letter_code
_entity_poly.pdbx_strand_id
1 'polypeptide(L)'
;MQYQVTSLNLVVASHADSDHITGPVPAVQQFKPKYFLNNGLAGTTQIWQKLLTAAKQAGTQGLIARSQVINLGSVKLTVLPPPPGMKNQNTNSVWRLVQYGSFRALMTGDSETPETKAWLKQLPRLLSDRSTCTRAFTTAQRTGTGLADWPPCDPRTL
;
A
#
# COMPACT_ATOMS: atom_id res chain seq x y z
N MET A 1 19.19 -10.39 12.61
CA MET A 1 17.88 -9.77 12.29
C MET A 1 17.25 -9.31 13.60
N GLN A 2 16.96 -8.02 13.73
CA GLN A 2 16.52 -7.39 14.99
C GLN A 2 15.09 -7.79 15.41
N TYR A 3 14.29 -8.25 14.45
CA TYR A 3 12.91 -8.69 14.65
C TYR A 3 12.84 -10.15 14.24
N GLN A 4 12.43 -11.04 15.14
CA GLN A 4 12.40 -12.50 14.96
C GLN A 4 11.27 -12.96 14.02
N VAL A 5 11.24 -12.40 12.81
CA VAL A 5 10.26 -12.73 11.77
C VAL A 5 10.58 -14.12 11.24
N THR A 6 9.67 -15.06 11.44
CA THR A 6 9.82 -16.46 10.99
C THR A 6 9.07 -16.74 9.70
N SER A 7 8.07 -15.91 9.34
CA SER A 7 7.27 -16.09 8.13
C SER A 7 6.72 -14.77 7.60
N LEU A 8 6.44 -14.76 6.29
CA LEU A 8 5.77 -13.66 5.60
C LEU A 8 4.76 -14.27 4.63
N ASN A 9 3.48 -13.97 4.77
CA ASN A 9 2.45 -14.58 3.91
C ASN A 9 2.07 -13.70 2.71
N LEU A 10 2.11 -12.38 2.87
CA LEU A 10 1.66 -11.41 1.88
C LEU A 10 2.64 -10.23 1.82
N VAL A 11 3.04 -9.89 0.60
CA VAL A 11 3.71 -8.62 0.28
C VAL A 11 2.73 -7.77 -0.51
N VAL A 12 2.59 -6.50 -0.14
CA VAL A 12 1.77 -5.53 -0.88
C VAL A 12 2.63 -4.37 -1.37
N ALA A 13 2.75 -4.22 -2.68
CA ALA A 13 3.30 -3.00 -3.28
C ALA A 13 2.17 -2.01 -3.56
N SER A 14 2.29 -0.77 -3.09
CA SER A 14 1.34 0.30 -3.45
C SER A 14 1.32 0.51 -4.95
N HIS A 15 2.51 0.61 -5.55
CA HIS A 15 2.75 0.74 -6.98
C HIS A 15 4.19 0.28 -7.28
N ALA A 16 4.62 0.34 -8.54
CA ALA A 16 5.84 -0.32 -9.01
C ALA A 16 7.12 0.55 -9.02
N ASP A 17 7.09 1.73 -8.41
CA ASP A 17 8.24 2.63 -8.40
C ASP A 17 9.31 2.15 -7.42
N SER A 18 10.57 2.36 -7.77
CA SER A 18 11.71 1.67 -7.14
C SER A 18 11.81 1.91 -5.63
N ASP A 19 11.48 3.09 -5.14
CA ASP A 19 11.48 3.44 -3.71
C ASP A 19 10.36 2.74 -2.92
N HIS A 20 9.36 2.17 -3.59
CA HIS A 20 8.31 1.35 -2.98
C HIS A 20 8.60 -0.16 -3.05
N ILE A 21 9.39 -0.59 -4.02
CA ILE A 21 9.61 -2.02 -4.30
C ILE A 21 11.03 -2.53 -4.03
N THR A 22 12.00 -1.66 -3.71
CA THR A 22 13.38 -2.09 -3.41
C THR A 22 13.45 -2.94 -2.14
N GLY A 23 12.79 -2.52 -1.06
CA GLY A 23 12.76 -3.27 0.21
C GLY A 23 12.10 -4.65 0.12
N PRO A 24 10.97 -4.80 -0.58
CA PRO A 24 10.32 -6.10 -0.80
C PRO A 24 11.19 -7.17 -1.50
N VAL A 25 12.16 -6.82 -2.34
CA VAL A 25 12.98 -7.81 -3.08
C VAL A 25 13.67 -8.80 -2.15
N PRO A 26 14.53 -8.38 -1.20
CA PRO A 26 15.17 -9.32 -0.27
C PRO A 26 14.17 -10.06 0.63
N ALA A 27 13.05 -9.42 0.99
CA ALA A 27 12.01 -10.09 1.80
C ALA A 27 11.35 -11.24 1.03
N VAL A 28 11.05 -11.07 -0.25
CA VAL A 28 10.50 -12.12 -1.11
C VAL A 28 11.49 -13.27 -1.29
N GLN A 29 12.76 -12.95 -1.53
CA GLN A 29 13.84 -13.95 -1.69
C GLN A 29 14.02 -14.79 -0.42
N GLN A 30 13.99 -14.14 0.75
CA GLN A 30 14.23 -14.79 2.02
C GLN A 30 13.02 -15.59 2.51
N PHE A 31 11.83 -14.97 2.54
CA PHE A 31 10.66 -15.55 3.21
C PHE A 31 9.70 -16.27 2.28
N LYS A 32 9.88 -16.15 0.95
CA LYS A 32 9.07 -16.81 -0.08
C LYS A 32 7.56 -16.69 0.18
N PRO A 33 7.02 -15.47 0.21
CA PRO A 33 5.63 -15.24 0.56
C PRO A 33 4.68 -15.94 -0.40
N LYS A 34 3.52 -16.36 0.13
CA LYS A 34 2.50 -17.03 -0.67
C LYS A 34 1.88 -16.08 -1.71
N TYR A 35 1.71 -14.81 -1.35
CA TYR A 35 1.04 -13.82 -2.18
C TYR A 35 1.86 -12.54 -2.36
N PHE A 36 1.81 -12.00 -3.58
CA PHE A 36 2.30 -10.66 -3.91
C PHE A 36 1.16 -9.86 -4.54
N LEU A 37 0.67 -8.84 -3.84
CA LEU A 37 -0.42 -7.98 -4.28
C LEU A 37 0.11 -6.64 -4.81
N ASN A 38 -0.37 -6.22 -5.99
CA ASN A 38 0.01 -4.94 -6.61
C ASN A 38 -1.20 -4.26 -7.27
N ASN A 39 -0.96 -3.09 -7.86
CA ASN A 39 -1.98 -2.21 -8.45
C ASN A 39 -2.41 -2.56 -9.89
N GLY A 40 -1.86 -3.62 -10.49
CA GLY A 40 -2.16 -4.04 -11.86
C GLY A 40 -1.38 -3.33 -12.97
N LEU A 41 -0.54 -2.34 -12.65
CA LEU A 41 0.33 -1.68 -13.63
C LEU A 41 1.73 -2.28 -13.58
N ALA A 42 2.26 -2.66 -14.73
CA ALA A 42 3.65 -3.09 -14.84
C ALA A 42 4.60 -1.92 -14.54
N GLY A 43 5.63 -2.18 -13.74
CA GLY A 43 6.75 -1.26 -13.57
C GLY A 43 7.71 -1.30 -14.75
N THR A 44 8.42 -0.20 -14.96
CA THR A 44 9.44 -0.06 -16.03
C THR A 44 10.88 -0.15 -15.49
N THR A 45 11.05 -0.22 -14.17
CA THR A 45 12.37 -0.21 -13.53
C THR A 45 13.05 -1.57 -13.53
N GLN A 46 14.38 -1.60 -13.42
CA GLN A 46 15.13 -2.84 -13.24
C GLN A 46 14.76 -3.55 -11.92
N ILE A 47 14.43 -2.78 -10.87
CA ILE A 47 14.00 -3.34 -9.58
C ILE A 47 12.67 -4.08 -9.72
N TRP A 48 11.74 -3.57 -10.53
CA TRP A 48 10.49 -4.28 -10.83
C TRP A 48 10.75 -5.66 -11.43
N GLN A 49 11.66 -5.74 -12.41
CA GLN A 49 12.04 -7.03 -13.00
C GLN A 49 12.67 -7.96 -11.96
N LYS A 50 13.57 -7.45 -11.10
CA LYS A 50 14.16 -8.23 -10.01
C LYS A 50 13.10 -8.76 -9.04
N LEU A 51 12.10 -7.96 -8.70
CA LEU A 51 11.00 -8.37 -7.82
C LEU A 51 10.15 -9.47 -8.46
N LEU A 52 9.80 -9.34 -9.75
CA LEU A 52 9.06 -10.37 -10.48
C LEU A 52 9.86 -11.68 -10.58
N THR A 53 11.17 -11.60 -10.84
CA THR A 53 12.05 -12.78 -10.84
C THR A 53 12.08 -13.44 -9.46
N ALA A 54 12.25 -12.67 -8.39
CA ALA A 54 12.25 -13.19 -7.02
C ALA A 54 10.93 -13.87 -6.67
N ALA A 55 9.79 -13.23 -6.99
CA ALA A 55 8.46 -13.78 -6.76
C ALA A 55 8.25 -15.09 -7.54
N LYS A 56 8.68 -15.14 -8.81
CA LYS A 56 8.62 -16.36 -9.64
C LYS A 56 9.45 -17.48 -9.04
N GLN A 57 10.69 -17.21 -8.62
CA GLN A 57 11.58 -18.20 -7.99
C GLN A 57 11.05 -18.70 -6.65
N ALA A 58 10.35 -17.84 -5.91
CA ALA A 58 9.70 -18.20 -4.65
C ALA A 58 8.39 -18.99 -4.82
N GLY A 59 7.85 -19.11 -6.04
CA GLY A 59 6.51 -19.68 -6.27
C GLY A 59 5.38 -18.78 -5.73
N THR A 60 5.65 -17.48 -5.57
CA THR A 60 4.68 -16.51 -5.06
C THR A 60 3.56 -16.26 -6.08
N GLN A 61 2.30 -16.33 -5.63
CA GLN A 61 1.15 -16.02 -6.47
C GLN A 61 0.94 -14.50 -6.57
N GLY A 62 0.95 -13.98 -7.79
CA GLY A 62 0.59 -12.59 -8.07
C GLY A 62 -0.91 -12.34 -7.93
N LEU A 63 -1.29 -11.25 -7.27
CA LEU A 63 -2.67 -10.80 -7.08
C LEU A 63 -2.78 -9.33 -7.51
N ILE A 64 -3.88 -9.00 -8.19
CA ILE A 64 -4.26 -7.60 -8.41
C ILE A 64 -5.14 -7.14 -7.25
N ALA A 65 -4.89 -5.93 -6.78
CA ALA A 65 -5.68 -5.33 -5.72
C ALA A 65 -7.17 -5.31 -6.08
N ARG A 66 -7.99 -5.73 -5.13
CA ARG A 66 -9.45 -5.63 -5.17
C ARG A 66 -9.95 -5.24 -3.78
N SER A 67 -11.16 -4.69 -3.71
CA SER A 67 -11.80 -4.37 -2.43
C SER A 67 -12.00 -5.65 -1.63
N GLN A 68 -11.24 -5.81 -0.55
CA GLN A 68 -11.32 -6.97 0.31
C GLN A 68 -10.75 -6.68 1.69
N VAL A 69 -11.15 -7.50 2.65
CA VAL A 69 -10.59 -7.50 4.00
C VAL A 69 -9.75 -8.75 4.19
N ILE A 70 -8.54 -8.58 4.70
CA ILE A 70 -7.63 -9.66 5.06
C ILE A 70 -7.43 -9.62 6.56
N ASN A 71 -7.78 -10.70 7.25
CA ASN A 71 -7.56 -10.84 8.70
C ASN A 71 -6.21 -11.52 8.93
N LEU A 72 -5.32 -10.84 9.64
CA LEU A 72 -3.97 -11.28 10.00
C LEU A 72 -3.89 -11.40 11.53
N GLY A 73 -4.60 -12.40 12.08
CA GLY A 73 -4.80 -12.55 13.52
C GLY A 73 -5.63 -11.40 14.09
N SER A 74 -5.04 -10.62 14.98
CA SER A 74 -5.64 -9.43 15.60
C SER A 74 -5.59 -8.17 14.72
N VAL A 75 -4.88 -8.23 13.60
CA VAL A 75 -4.79 -7.13 12.63
C VAL A 75 -5.80 -7.34 11.51
N LYS A 76 -6.58 -6.31 11.21
CA LYS A 76 -7.46 -6.26 10.03
C LYS A 76 -6.86 -5.34 8.99
N LEU A 77 -6.63 -5.86 7.79
CA LEU A 77 -6.14 -5.11 6.63
C LEU A 77 -7.27 -4.97 5.61
N THR A 78 -7.81 -3.76 5.46
CA THR A 78 -8.75 -3.46 4.37
C THR A 78 -7.96 -2.95 3.17
N VAL A 79 -8.03 -3.70 2.06
CA VAL A 79 -7.41 -3.33 0.79
C VAL A 79 -8.41 -2.52 -0.03
N LEU A 80 -7.97 -1.37 -0.50
CA LEU A 80 -8.72 -0.43 -1.32
C LEU A 80 -7.99 -0.32 -2.67
N PRO A 81 -8.54 -0.89 -3.76
CA PRO A 81 -7.89 -0.91 -5.06
C PRO A 81 -7.98 0.46 -5.74
N PRO A 82 -7.04 0.83 -6.61
CA PRO A 82 -7.13 2.10 -7.32
C PRO A 82 -8.49 2.32 -8.00
N PRO A 83 -9.03 3.55 -7.99
CA PRO A 83 -10.23 3.88 -8.73
C PRO A 83 -10.08 3.57 -10.23
N PRO A 84 -11.15 3.20 -10.94
CA PRO A 84 -11.06 2.88 -12.36
C PRO A 84 -10.50 4.05 -13.18
N GLY A 85 -9.70 3.73 -14.21
CA GLY A 85 -9.20 4.71 -15.18
C GLY A 85 -7.86 5.38 -14.83
N MET A 86 -7.28 5.05 -13.67
CA MET A 86 -5.94 5.50 -13.30
C MET A 86 -4.87 4.74 -14.10
N LYS A 87 -3.88 5.47 -14.63
CA LYS A 87 -2.87 4.91 -15.56
C LYS A 87 -1.42 5.17 -15.16
N ASN A 88 -1.20 6.04 -14.19
CA ASN A 88 0.12 6.37 -13.67
C ASN A 88 0.33 5.66 -12.33
N GLN A 89 1.57 5.27 -12.01
CA GLN A 89 1.88 4.51 -10.79
C GLN A 89 1.43 5.24 -9.51
N ASN A 90 1.64 6.55 -9.41
CA ASN A 90 1.29 7.34 -8.23
C ASN A 90 -0.21 7.46 -8.05
N THR A 91 -0.95 7.82 -9.11
CA THR A 91 -2.42 7.92 -9.10
C THR A 91 -3.14 6.57 -9.11
N ASN A 92 -2.40 5.47 -9.15
CA ASN A 92 -2.94 4.12 -9.12
C ASN A 92 -2.33 3.35 -7.93
N SER A 93 -2.22 3.99 -6.76
CA SER A 93 -1.63 3.35 -5.58
C SER A 93 -2.64 2.47 -4.85
N VAL A 94 -2.25 1.26 -4.46
CA VAL A 94 -3.08 0.42 -3.57
C VAL A 94 -3.14 1.05 -2.18
N TRP A 95 -4.35 1.43 -1.75
CA TRP A 95 -4.60 1.91 -0.39
C TRP A 95 -4.83 0.75 0.57
N ARG A 96 -4.38 0.93 1.81
CA ARG A 96 -4.57 -0.07 2.87
C ARG A 96 -4.96 0.62 4.17
N LEU A 97 -6.06 0.21 4.76
CA LEU A 97 -6.38 0.55 6.14
C LEU A 97 -5.95 -0.60 7.05
N VAL A 98 -4.96 -0.34 7.90
CA VAL A 98 -4.50 -1.25 8.96
C VAL A 98 -5.27 -0.92 10.23
N GLN A 99 -5.88 -1.92 10.85
CA GLN A 99 -6.60 -1.77 12.12
C GLN A 99 -6.12 -2.82 13.11
N TYR A 100 -5.79 -2.41 14.33
CA TYR A 100 -5.35 -3.28 15.43
C TYR A 100 -5.83 -2.70 16.77
N GLY A 101 -6.82 -3.33 17.40
CA GLY A 101 -7.49 -2.72 18.56
C GLY A 101 -8.07 -1.34 18.19
N SER A 102 -7.69 -0.29 18.94
CA SER A 102 -8.05 1.10 18.65
C SER A 102 -7.15 1.75 17.59
N PHE A 103 -5.98 1.18 17.29
CA PHE A 103 -5.05 1.74 16.31
C PHE A 103 -5.61 1.60 14.89
N ARG A 104 -5.54 2.69 14.13
CA ARG A 104 -5.99 2.75 12.73
C ARG A 104 -5.03 3.59 11.91
N ALA A 105 -4.49 3.02 10.83
CA ALA A 105 -3.62 3.73 9.90
C ALA A 105 -4.02 3.47 8.45
N LEU A 106 -4.29 4.55 7.71
CA LEU A 106 -4.54 4.51 6.27
C LEU A 106 -3.23 4.82 5.53
N MET A 107 -2.74 3.83 4.78
CA MET A 107 -1.52 3.89 3.98
C MET A 107 -1.87 4.01 2.50
N THR A 108 -1.58 5.16 1.91
CA THR A 108 -2.04 5.50 0.55
C THR A 108 -0.95 5.42 -0.51
N GLY A 109 0.29 5.06 -0.12
CA GLY A 109 1.42 5.12 -1.05
C GLY A 109 1.67 6.56 -1.48
N ASP A 110 1.81 6.76 -2.80
CA ASP A 110 2.11 8.06 -3.40
C ASP A 110 0.90 8.69 -4.09
N SER A 111 -0.31 8.34 -3.63
CA SER A 111 -1.54 8.84 -4.22
C SER A 111 -1.55 10.35 -4.40
N GLU A 112 -1.75 10.74 -5.65
CA GLU A 112 -1.90 12.14 -6.02
C GLU A 112 -3.39 12.55 -5.99
N THR A 113 -3.64 13.85 -6.17
CA THR A 113 -4.96 14.46 -6.08
C THR A 113 -6.07 13.74 -6.88
N PRO A 114 -5.84 13.22 -8.12
CA PRO A 114 -6.89 12.51 -8.86
C PRO A 114 -7.43 11.27 -8.12
N GLU A 115 -6.54 10.45 -7.57
CA GLU A 115 -6.90 9.24 -6.84
C GLU A 115 -7.60 9.59 -5.52
N THR A 116 -7.02 10.55 -4.78
CA THR A 116 -7.56 10.99 -3.50
C THR A 116 -8.97 11.59 -3.66
N LYS A 117 -9.20 12.43 -4.68
CA LYS A 117 -10.53 12.99 -4.97
C LYS A 117 -11.55 11.91 -5.36
N ALA A 118 -11.14 10.89 -6.10
CA ALA A 118 -12.03 9.79 -6.43
C ALA A 118 -12.44 9.01 -5.17
N TRP A 119 -11.51 8.78 -4.24
CA TRP A 119 -11.81 8.13 -2.97
C TRP A 119 -12.62 9.00 -2.01
N LEU A 120 -12.40 10.31 -1.95
CA LEU A 120 -13.22 11.23 -1.15
C LEU A 120 -14.71 11.19 -1.52
N LYS A 121 -15.01 10.98 -2.80
CA LYS A 121 -16.40 10.83 -3.27
C LYS A 121 -17.02 9.49 -2.83
N GLN A 122 -16.23 8.42 -2.79
CA GLN A 122 -16.73 7.07 -2.53
C GLN A 122 -16.74 6.71 -1.03
N LEU A 123 -15.74 7.19 -0.28
CA LEU A 123 -15.51 6.85 1.12
C LEU A 123 -15.32 8.10 1.99
N PRO A 124 -16.24 9.08 1.95
CA PRO A 124 -16.08 10.35 2.68
C PRO A 124 -15.96 10.13 4.19
N ARG A 125 -16.62 9.10 4.75
CA ARG A 125 -16.53 8.79 6.18
C ARG A 125 -15.17 8.27 6.60
N LEU A 126 -14.56 7.38 5.82
CA LEU A 126 -13.23 6.85 6.13
C LEU A 126 -12.20 7.97 6.10
N LEU A 127 -12.30 8.85 5.10
CA LEU A 127 -11.35 9.92 4.90
C LEU A 127 -11.55 11.14 5.81
N SER A 128 -12.73 11.30 6.42
CA SER A 128 -12.97 12.35 7.43
C SER A 128 -12.79 11.87 8.87
N ASP A 129 -12.51 10.58 9.07
CA ASP A 129 -12.36 9.96 10.38
C ASP A 129 -11.01 10.34 11.03
N ARG A 130 -11.06 11.26 11.99
CA ARG A 130 -9.88 11.74 12.73
C ARG A 130 -9.25 10.68 13.64
N SER A 131 -9.92 9.56 13.90
CA SER A 131 -9.33 8.41 14.61
C SER A 131 -8.45 7.55 13.70
N THR A 132 -8.44 7.81 12.39
CA THR A 132 -7.59 7.12 11.44
C THR A 132 -6.40 7.98 11.08
N CYS A 133 -5.20 7.52 11.43
CA CYS A 133 -3.96 8.16 11.01
C CYS A 133 -3.77 7.94 9.51
N THR A 134 -4.04 8.96 8.70
CA THR A 134 -3.79 8.88 7.27
C THR A 134 -2.39 9.35 6.95
N ARG A 135 -1.60 8.50 6.29
CA ARG A 135 -0.24 8.82 5.89
C ARG A 135 -0.01 8.45 4.44
N ALA A 136 0.11 9.48 3.61
CA ALA A 136 0.78 9.37 2.31
C ALA A 136 2.29 9.34 2.58
N PHE A 137 2.99 8.35 2.02
CA PHE A 137 4.43 8.20 2.15
C PHE A 137 5.09 8.60 0.84
N THR A 138 4.81 9.81 0.34
CA THR A 138 5.52 10.31 -0.83
C THR A 138 6.94 10.68 -0.41
N THR A 139 7.95 10.07 -1.04
CA THR A 139 9.35 10.55 -0.95
C THR A 139 9.51 11.90 -1.66
N ALA A 140 8.53 12.30 -2.46
CA ALA A 140 8.44 13.59 -3.12
C ALA A 140 7.34 14.47 -2.51
N GLN A 141 7.72 15.43 -1.67
CA GLN A 141 6.97 16.68 -1.44
C GLN A 141 6.88 17.56 -2.71
N ARG A 142 7.06 17.02 -3.93
CA ARG A 142 7.31 17.80 -5.16
C ARG A 142 6.13 17.90 -6.14
N THR A 143 5.04 17.15 -5.99
CA THR A 143 3.89 17.23 -6.92
C THR A 143 2.58 17.59 -6.21
N GLY A 144 2.58 18.71 -5.47
CA GLY A 144 1.33 19.42 -5.15
C GLY A 144 0.33 18.75 -4.19
N THR A 145 0.51 17.50 -3.79
CA THR A 145 -0.22 16.87 -2.67
C THR A 145 0.37 17.33 -1.34
N GLY A 146 0.12 18.59 -1.01
CA GLY A 146 0.38 19.07 0.33
C GLY A 146 -0.46 18.29 1.33
N LEU A 147 0.03 18.17 2.57
CA LEU A 147 -0.70 17.71 3.75
C LEU A 147 -2.10 18.36 3.93
N ALA A 148 -2.44 19.39 3.15
CA ALA A 148 -3.73 20.04 3.08
C ALA A 148 -4.87 19.18 2.50
N ASP A 149 -4.58 18.17 1.67
CA ASP A 149 -5.60 17.27 1.10
C ASP A 149 -6.05 16.18 2.08
N TRP A 150 -5.36 16.03 3.21
CA TRP A 150 -5.60 14.98 4.21
C TRP A 150 -5.97 15.60 5.55
N PRO A 151 -7.07 15.17 6.21
CA PRO A 151 -7.35 15.67 7.54
C PRO A 151 -6.23 15.25 8.51
N PRO A 152 -5.84 16.14 9.43
CA PRO A 152 -4.80 15.85 10.40
C PRO A 152 -5.22 14.69 11.30
N CYS A 153 -4.28 13.78 11.58
CA CYS A 153 -4.46 12.73 12.57
C CYS A 153 -4.44 13.32 13.99
N ASP A 154 -5.23 12.77 14.92
CA ASP A 154 -5.04 13.04 16.35
C ASP A 154 -3.90 12.14 16.87
N PRO A 155 -2.73 12.68 17.25
CA PRO A 155 -1.62 11.85 17.72
C PRO A 155 -1.92 11.12 19.05
N ARG A 156 -3.02 11.47 19.74
CA ARG A 156 -3.45 10.81 20.99
C ARG A 156 -4.21 9.50 20.77
N THR A 157 -4.49 9.12 19.51
CA THR A 157 -5.14 7.85 19.17
C THR A 157 -4.16 6.75 18.74
N LEU A 158 -2.85 6.97 18.94
CA LEU A 158 -1.77 6.01 18.69
C LEU A 158 -1.47 5.14 19.91
#